data_AF-A0A966PMF1-F1
#
_entry.id   AF-A0A966PMF1-F1
#
_cell.length_a   1.000
_cell.length_b   1.000
_cell.length_c   1.000
_cell.angle_alpha   90.00
_cell.angle_beta   90.00
_cell.angle_gamma   90.00
#
_symmetry.space_group_name_H-M   'P 1'
#
loop_
_entity.id
_entity.type
_entity.pdbx_description
1 polymer ?
#
loop_
_entity_poly.entity_id
_entity_poly.type
_entity_poly.pdbx_seq_one_letter_code
_entity_poly.pdbx_strand_id
1 'polypeptide(L)'
;MLITQGNDYDSYMKWTEYVVDELTPYHVSRIGGIAMGAAALGKGPLEDIKRAFYFTKLPIDLQSKHLHLLGVGSVYRMIPNIVFIQNKLYENVELSYDSTTHTSGVTQGRYYISGDRVFNGKYRTSDYQLTFTRAFDDNYRIVWEDICSLFPGMSRYSIDDFYKVLNMSARTYEERHGNINPSIQIYIAYVSACIKNFMAHVERVSSSKQELIDFAKGNDKNAFNFLYEVQTTADFNHWLANIGKTIESEPVLVQAPKINLEEMMT
;
A
#
# COMPACT_ATOMS: atom_id res chain seq x y z
N MET A 1 -3.57 13.58 -13.62
CA MET A 1 -3.66 13.35 -12.16
C MET A 1 -3.07 14.56 -11.46
N LEU A 2 -3.73 15.05 -10.42
CA LEU A 2 -3.22 16.13 -9.56
C LEU A 2 -2.64 15.50 -8.28
N ILE A 3 -1.42 15.84 -7.90
CA ILE A 3 -0.81 15.36 -6.65
C ILE A 3 -0.90 16.49 -5.63
N THR A 4 -1.81 16.38 -4.66
CA THR A 4 -1.98 17.39 -3.62
C THR A 4 -0.90 17.27 -2.56
N GLN A 5 -0.45 18.40 -2.02
CA GLN A 5 0.61 18.47 -1.03
C GLN A 5 0.13 19.25 0.20
N GLY A 6 0.65 18.89 1.37
CA GLY A 6 0.35 19.55 2.63
C GLY A 6 1.00 18.83 3.80
N ASN A 7 1.25 19.58 4.87
CA ASN A 7 1.79 19.08 6.15
C ASN A 7 0.70 18.98 7.24
N ASP A 8 -0.51 19.42 6.96
CA ASP A 8 -1.69 19.38 7.82
C ASP A 8 -2.97 19.60 6.98
N TYR A 9 -4.15 19.59 7.61
CA TYR A 9 -5.42 19.82 6.92
C TYR A 9 -5.44 21.13 6.13
N ASP A 10 -5.10 22.25 6.78
CA ASP A 10 -5.22 23.59 6.20
C ASP A 10 -4.30 23.80 5.00
N SER A 11 -3.06 23.30 5.09
CA SER A 11 -2.08 23.37 3.99
C SER A 11 -2.54 22.57 2.78
N TYR A 12 -3.13 21.37 2.96
CA TYR A 12 -3.71 20.61 1.85
C TYR A 12 -4.84 21.37 1.16
N MET A 13 -5.72 22.02 1.93
CA MET A 13 -6.84 22.79 1.38
C MET A 13 -6.32 23.99 0.59
N LYS A 14 -5.46 24.82 1.22
CA LYS A 14 -4.87 26.02 0.59
C LYS A 14 -4.04 25.70 -0.64
N TRP A 15 -3.21 24.65 -0.57
CA TRP A 15 -2.41 24.23 -1.71
C TRP A 15 -3.32 23.87 -2.90
N THR A 16 -4.41 23.16 -2.64
CA THR A 16 -5.36 22.77 -3.68
C THR A 16 -6.09 23.97 -4.24
N GLU A 17 -6.54 24.89 -3.38
CA GLU A 17 -7.18 26.16 -3.79
C GLU A 17 -6.25 26.97 -4.70
N TYR A 18 -5.01 27.23 -4.27
CA TYR A 18 -4.04 27.99 -5.07
C TYR A 18 -3.74 27.34 -6.41
N VAL A 19 -3.69 26.01 -6.49
CA VAL A 19 -3.51 25.33 -7.78
C VAL A 19 -4.74 25.45 -8.65
N VAL A 20 -5.94 25.27 -8.09
CA VAL A 20 -7.20 25.33 -8.85
C VAL A 20 -7.49 26.75 -9.36
N ASP A 21 -7.15 27.79 -8.59
CA ASP A 21 -7.34 29.19 -8.97
C ASP A 21 -6.55 29.59 -10.23
N GLU A 22 -5.42 28.93 -10.48
CA GLU A 22 -4.58 29.12 -11.67
C GLU A 22 -5.09 28.32 -12.89
N LEU A 23 -6.12 27.49 -12.71
CA LEU A 23 -6.65 26.61 -13.75
C LEU A 23 -8.00 27.09 -14.30
N THR A 24 -8.12 27.08 -15.62
CA THR A 24 -9.43 27.27 -16.27
C THR A 24 -10.35 26.07 -16.00
N PRO A 25 -11.68 26.21 -16.13
CA PRO A 25 -12.61 25.09 -16.05
C PRO A 25 -12.27 23.93 -17.01
N TYR A 26 -11.72 24.26 -18.19
CA TYR A 26 -11.24 23.27 -19.16
C TYR A 26 -10.08 22.43 -18.63
N HIS A 27 -9.15 23.02 -17.87
CA HIS A 27 -8.05 22.29 -17.25
C HIS A 27 -8.55 21.40 -16.11
N VAL A 28 -9.43 21.93 -15.25
CA VAL A 28 -10.00 21.17 -14.12
C VAL A 28 -10.76 19.94 -14.62
N SER A 29 -11.56 20.07 -15.70
CA SER A 29 -12.28 18.93 -16.28
C SER A 29 -11.37 17.84 -16.88
N ARG A 30 -10.07 18.11 -17.05
CA ARG A 30 -9.08 17.14 -17.54
C ARG A 30 -8.29 16.46 -16.41
N ILE A 31 -8.51 16.86 -15.16
CA ILE A 31 -7.93 16.19 -14.00
C ILE A 31 -8.68 14.87 -13.79
N GLY A 32 -8.09 13.77 -14.25
CA GLY A 32 -8.69 12.44 -14.15
C GLY A 32 -8.64 11.78 -12.77
N GLY A 33 -8.03 12.43 -11.76
CA GLY A 33 -7.88 11.88 -10.41
C GLY A 33 -6.86 12.62 -9.56
N ILE A 34 -6.85 12.31 -8.27
CA ILE A 34 -6.03 12.93 -7.23
C ILE A 34 -5.12 11.89 -6.58
N ALA A 35 -3.90 12.29 -6.22
CA ALA A 35 -3.06 11.56 -5.29
C ALA A 35 -2.68 12.46 -4.11
N MET A 36 -2.66 11.90 -2.89
CA MET A 36 -2.29 12.64 -1.68
C MET A 36 -0.79 12.46 -1.37
N GLY A 37 -0.02 13.54 -1.39
CA GLY A 37 1.43 13.51 -1.19
C GLY A 37 1.85 13.19 0.25
N ALA A 38 2.51 12.04 0.47
CA ALA A 38 2.89 11.64 1.83
C ALA A 38 4.10 12.41 2.42
N ALA A 39 4.93 13.03 1.57
CA ALA A 39 6.26 13.49 1.95
C ALA A 39 6.27 14.62 3.00
N ALA A 40 5.29 15.53 2.95
CA ALA A 40 5.23 16.68 3.87
C ALA A 40 4.42 16.43 5.14
N LEU A 41 3.47 15.49 5.12
CA LEU A 41 2.64 15.17 6.30
C LEU A 41 3.34 14.17 7.23
N GLY A 42 3.99 13.16 6.66
CA GLY A 42 4.58 12.04 7.40
C GLY A 42 4.12 10.68 6.89
N LYS A 43 4.68 9.61 7.45
CA LYS A 43 4.55 8.24 6.91
C LYS A 43 3.86 7.24 7.84
N GLY A 44 3.50 7.66 9.05
CA GLY A 44 2.87 6.81 10.04
C GLY A 44 1.43 6.42 9.67
N PRO A 45 0.87 5.37 10.31
CA PRO A 45 -0.52 4.97 10.14
C PRO A 45 -1.52 6.12 10.39
N LEU A 46 -1.26 6.98 11.38
CA LEU A 46 -2.12 8.13 11.65
C LEU A 46 -2.12 9.11 10.46
N GLU A 47 -0.98 9.31 9.81
CA GLU A 47 -0.85 10.17 8.63
C GLU A 47 -1.54 9.55 7.40
N ASP A 48 -1.55 8.23 7.25
CA ASP A 48 -2.37 7.55 6.22
C ASP A 48 -3.88 7.80 6.48
N ILE A 49 -4.35 7.73 7.73
CA ILE A 49 -5.74 8.03 8.10
C ILE A 49 -6.10 9.50 7.82
N LYS A 50 -5.22 10.43 8.22
CA LYS A 50 -5.40 11.87 7.96
C LYS A 50 -5.51 12.14 6.46
N ARG A 51 -4.59 11.63 5.63
CA ARG A 51 -4.66 11.80 4.16
C ARG A 51 -5.96 11.27 3.58
N ALA A 52 -6.38 10.08 3.99
CA ALA A 52 -7.60 9.48 3.52
C ALA A 52 -8.82 10.38 3.86
N PHE A 53 -8.86 10.97 5.04
CA PHE A 53 -9.95 11.89 5.41
C PHE A 53 -9.84 13.23 4.66
N TYR A 54 -8.65 13.81 4.57
CA TYR A 54 -8.42 15.12 3.94
C TYR A 54 -8.82 15.13 2.46
N PHE A 55 -8.62 14.01 1.75
CA PHE A 55 -9.10 13.84 0.38
C PHE A 55 -10.59 14.18 0.23
N THR A 56 -11.42 13.83 1.22
CA THR A 56 -12.89 14.07 1.19
C THR A 56 -13.26 15.54 1.30
N LYS A 57 -12.31 16.40 1.67
CA LYS A 57 -12.53 17.82 1.96
C LYS A 57 -11.85 18.75 0.96
N LEU A 58 -11.06 18.21 0.03
CA LEU A 58 -10.34 19.03 -0.94
C LEU A 58 -11.32 19.95 -1.70
N PRO A 59 -10.98 21.25 -1.85
CA PRO A 59 -11.83 22.22 -2.53
C PRO A 59 -11.72 22.09 -4.06
N ILE A 60 -12.03 20.89 -4.58
CA ILE A 60 -11.99 20.59 -6.00
C ILE A 60 -13.14 19.65 -6.36
N ASP A 61 -13.90 20.03 -7.38
CA ASP A 61 -14.96 19.18 -7.94
C ASP A 61 -14.46 18.53 -9.22
N LEU A 62 -14.36 17.20 -9.21
CA LEU A 62 -13.88 16.41 -10.34
C LEU A 62 -15.03 15.64 -10.96
N GLN A 63 -15.06 15.58 -12.29
CA GLN A 63 -16.02 14.76 -13.03
C GLN A 63 -15.91 13.26 -12.69
N SER A 64 -14.69 12.79 -12.42
CA SER A 64 -14.42 11.46 -11.88
C SER A 64 -13.71 11.60 -10.54
N LYS A 65 -14.28 11.04 -9.48
CA LYS A 65 -13.65 10.99 -8.16
C LYS A 65 -12.70 9.80 -8.12
N HIS A 66 -11.50 9.96 -8.65
CA HIS A 66 -10.45 8.95 -8.60
C HIS A 66 -9.40 9.33 -7.57
N LEU A 67 -9.11 8.43 -6.62
CA LEU A 67 -7.99 8.55 -5.68
C LEU A 67 -6.93 7.49 -6.00
N HIS A 68 -5.69 7.95 -6.17
CA HIS A 68 -4.52 7.11 -6.39
C HIS A 68 -3.59 7.13 -5.18
N LEU A 69 -3.36 5.95 -4.60
CA LEU A 69 -2.51 5.75 -3.43
C LEU A 69 -1.05 5.52 -3.87
N LEU A 70 -0.22 6.54 -3.68
CA LEU A 70 1.19 6.52 -4.10
C LEU A 70 2.04 5.61 -3.21
N GLY A 71 2.68 4.60 -3.81
CA GLY A 71 3.68 3.77 -3.14
C GLY A 71 3.13 2.97 -1.96
N VAL A 72 1.91 2.44 -2.06
CA VAL A 72 1.26 1.65 -1.01
C VAL A 72 1.35 0.16 -1.35
N GLY A 73 2.25 -0.54 -0.66
CA GLY A 73 2.49 -1.98 -0.86
C GLY A 73 2.08 -2.89 0.30
N SER A 74 1.28 -2.39 1.24
CA SER A 74 0.75 -3.17 2.36
C SER A 74 -0.74 -2.92 2.54
N VAL A 75 -1.50 -4.00 2.79
CA VAL A 75 -2.96 -3.92 3.00
C VAL A 75 -3.28 -3.01 4.20
N TYR A 76 -2.45 -3.05 5.23
CA TYR A 76 -2.61 -2.23 6.42
C TYR A 76 -2.66 -0.73 6.11
N ARG A 77 -1.80 -0.24 5.20
CA ARG A 77 -1.81 1.17 4.77
C ARG A 77 -3.01 1.54 3.89
N MET A 78 -3.72 0.55 3.34
CA MET A 78 -4.96 0.76 2.58
C MET A 78 -6.19 0.82 3.49
N ILE A 79 -6.12 0.29 4.72
CA ILE A 79 -7.26 0.18 5.65
C ILE A 79 -8.08 1.47 5.76
N PRO A 80 -7.49 2.67 5.95
CA PRO A 80 -8.30 3.89 6.13
C PRO A 80 -9.22 4.17 4.93
N ASN A 81 -8.73 3.94 3.71
CA ASN A 81 -9.49 4.12 2.49
C ASN A 81 -10.59 3.05 2.36
N ILE A 82 -10.30 1.81 2.77
CA ILE A 82 -11.28 0.72 2.76
C ILE A 82 -12.41 0.99 3.76
N VAL A 83 -12.08 1.49 4.96
CA VAL A 83 -13.07 1.93 5.95
C VAL A 83 -13.99 2.99 5.35
N PHE A 84 -13.42 4.00 4.67
CA PHE A 84 -14.20 5.07 4.05
C PHE A 84 -15.03 4.63 2.84
N ILE A 85 -14.61 3.60 2.10
CA ILE A 85 -15.49 2.94 1.12
C ILE A 85 -16.67 2.29 1.83
N GLN A 86 -16.40 1.46 2.84
CA GLN A 86 -17.44 0.67 3.50
C GLN A 86 -18.44 1.53 4.30
N ASN A 87 -18.01 2.67 4.83
CA ASN A 87 -18.89 3.60 5.54
C ASN A 87 -19.53 4.67 4.63
N LYS A 88 -19.33 4.56 3.31
CA LYS A 88 -19.87 5.45 2.26
C LYS A 88 -19.31 6.87 2.23
N LEU A 89 -18.30 7.20 3.03
CA LEU A 89 -17.62 8.50 2.90
C LEU A 89 -16.90 8.63 1.54
N TYR A 90 -16.49 7.52 0.94
CA TYR A 90 -15.94 7.41 -0.41
C TYR A 90 -16.99 6.97 -1.45
N GLU A 91 -18.24 7.44 -1.31
CA GLU A 91 -19.27 7.15 -2.30
C GLU A 91 -18.86 7.63 -3.71
N ASN A 92 -18.93 6.72 -4.69
CA ASN A 92 -18.49 6.92 -6.08
C ASN A 92 -17.01 7.28 -6.26
N VAL A 93 -16.15 6.95 -5.28
CA VAL A 93 -14.70 7.10 -5.42
C VAL A 93 -14.09 5.83 -6.01
N GLU A 94 -13.39 5.95 -7.13
CA GLU A 94 -12.52 4.89 -7.66
C GLU A 94 -11.17 4.93 -6.93
N LEU A 95 -10.68 3.78 -6.48
CA LEU A 95 -9.35 3.65 -5.89
C LEU A 95 -8.39 2.94 -6.84
N SER A 96 -7.17 3.47 -6.93
CA SER A 96 -6.03 2.77 -7.51
C SER A 96 -4.80 2.93 -6.62
N TYR A 97 -3.78 2.11 -6.82
CA TYR A 97 -2.53 2.18 -6.06
C TYR A 97 -1.37 1.70 -6.92
N ASP A 98 -0.16 2.09 -6.55
CA ASP A 98 1.08 1.56 -7.12
C ASP A 98 2.04 1.13 -6.01
N SER A 99 2.88 0.12 -6.30
CA SER A 99 3.93 -0.30 -5.39
C SER A 99 5.01 -1.12 -6.09
N THR A 100 6.25 -0.94 -5.65
CA THR A 100 7.37 -1.83 -5.98
C THR A 100 7.60 -2.91 -4.92
N THR A 101 6.80 -2.99 -3.86
CA THR A 101 7.04 -3.92 -2.73
C THR A 101 7.10 -5.37 -3.18
N HIS A 102 6.18 -5.82 -4.04
CA HIS A 102 6.12 -7.22 -4.46
C HIS A 102 7.22 -7.58 -5.48
N THR A 103 7.58 -6.66 -6.37
CA THR A 103 8.67 -6.88 -7.34
C THR A 103 10.03 -6.83 -6.67
N SER A 104 10.28 -5.82 -5.81
CA SER A 104 11.51 -5.74 -5.02
C SER A 104 11.63 -6.84 -3.98
N GLY A 105 10.51 -7.46 -3.59
CA GLY A 105 10.47 -8.57 -2.65
C GLY A 105 11.38 -9.74 -3.04
N VAL A 106 11.54 -10.03 -4.33
CA VAL A 106 12.51 -11.04 -4.80
C VAL A 106 13.92 -10.71 -4.33
N THR A 107 14.36 -9.47 -4.54
CA THR A 107 15.71 -9.02 -4.20
C THR A 107 15.93 -8.86 -2.70
N GLN A 108 14.87 -8.56 -1.95
CA GLN A 108 14.91 -8.31 -0.51
C GLN A 108 14.59 -9.55 0.33
N GLY A 109 14.29 -10.69 -0.30
CA GLY A 109 13.87 -11.90 0.40
C GLY A 109 12.53 -11.74 1.11
N ARG A 110 11.52 -11.16 0.45
CA ARG A 110 10.17 -10.92 0.97
C ARG A 110 9.12 -11.51 0.05
N TYR A 111 8.22 -12.32 0.61
CA TYR A 111 7.11 -12.93 -0.12
C TYR A 111 5.79 -12.73 0.63
N TYR A 112 4.72 -12.42 -0.08
CA TYR A 112 3.40 -12.20 0.51
C TYR A 112 2.58 -13.48 0.44
N ILE A 113 2.21 -14.04 1.60
CA ILE A 113 1.38 -15.25 1.72
C ILE A 113 -0.02 -14.83 2.10
N SER A 114 -1.02 -15.41 1.43
CA SER A 114 -2.43 -15.18 1.74
C SER A 114 -3.18 -16.42 2.16
N GLY A 115 -4.04 -16.23 3.16
CA GLY A 115 -4.99 -17.20 3.66
C GLY A 115 -4.35 -18.33 4.46
N ASP A 116 -5.20 -19.24 4.89
CA ASP A 116 -4.78 -20.39 5.66
C ASP A 116 -3.98 -21.36 4.77
N ARG A 117 -2.83 -21.78 5.29
CA ARG A 117 -1.92 -22.69 4.60
C ARG A 117 -1.37 -23.72 5.57
N VAL A 118 -1.32 -24.97 5.11
CA VAL A 118 -0.58 -26.03 5.80
C VAL A 118 0.81 -26.09 5.20
N PHE A 119 1.81 -25.68 5.97
CA PHE A 119 3.20 -25.83 5.59
C PHE A 119 3.86 -26.85 6.53
N ASN A 120 4.40 -27.93 5.99
CA ASN A 120 5.02 -29.02 6.76
C ASN A 120 4.11 -29.57 7.88
N GLY A 121 2.83 -29.80 7.56
CA GLY A 121 1.83 -30.27 8.54
C GLY A 121 1.45 -29.26 9.63
N LYS A 122 2.03 -28.05 9.63
CA LYS A 122 1.68 -26.97 10.54
C LYS A 122 0.74 -26.00 9.85
N TYR A 123 -0.44 -25.83 10.43
CA TYR A 123 -1.40 -24.84 10.00
C TYR A 123 -0.86 -23.45 10.35
N ARG A 124 -0.67 -22.61 9.34
CA ARG A 124 -0.44 -21.17 9.52
C ARG A 124 -1.72 -20.47 9.11
N THR A 125 -2.38 -19.89 10.10
CA THR A 125 -3.47 -18.95 9.88
C THR A 125 -2.90 -17.60 9.50
N SER A 126 -3.69 -16.82 8.76
CA SER A 126 -3.50 -15.40 8.42
C SER A 126 -2.60 -15.06 7.22
N ASP A 127 -2.87 -13.87 6.69
CA ASP A 127 -2.06 -13.18 5.69
C ASP A 127 -0.80 -12.57 6.34
N TYR A 128 0.36 -12.83 5.75
CA TYR A 128 1.61 -12.28 6.28
C TYR A 128 2.70 -12.12 5.22
N GLN A 129 3.64 -11.22 5.51
CA GLN A 129 4.86 -11.10 4.73
C GLN A 129 5.93 -12.02 5.33
N LEU A 130 6.26 -13.08 4.59
CA LEU A 130 7.39 -13.94 4.89
C LEU A 130 8.68 -13.20 4.53
N THR A 131 9.67 -13.23 5.42
CA THR A 131 11.03 -12.76 5.15
C THR A 131 11.99 -13.95 5.21
N PHE A 132 12.90 -14.03 4.24
CA PHE A 132 13.87 -15.12 4.13
C PHE A 132 15.21 -14.61 3.60
N THR A 133 16.27 -15.39 3.80
CA THR A 133 17.63 -15.02 3.41
C THR A 133 18.08 -15.77 2.15
N ARG A 134 19.33 -15.58 1.74
CA ARG A 134 19.95 -16.37 0.67
C ARG A 134 20.33 -17.79 1.08
N ALA A 135 20.28 -18.11 2.38
CA ALA A 135 20.52 -19.47 2.85
C ALA A 135 19.36 -20.37 2.42
N PHE A 136 19.67 -21.54 1.85
CA PHE A 136 18.64 -22.51 1.51
C PHE A 136 18.04 -23.10 2.79
N ASP A 137 16.82 -22.67 3.11
CA ASP A 137 16.07 -23.07 4.29
C ASP A 137 14.61 -23.42 3.92
N ASP A 138 13.81 -23.74 4.93
CA ASP A 138 12.41 -24.12 4.74
C ASP A 138 11.54 -23.03 4.11
N ASN A 139 11.98 -21.76 4.13
CA ASN A 139 11.22 -20.65 3.54
C ASN A 139 11.16 -20.77 2.01
N TYR A 140 12.22 -21.24 1.35
CA TYR A 140 12.18 -21.47 -0.10
C TYR A 140 11.13 -22.51 -0.46
N ARG A 141 11.00 -23.58 0.36
CA ARG A 141 9.97 -24.61 0.18
C ARG A 141 8.57 -24.02 0.35
N ILE A 142 8.34 -23.27 1.43
CA ILE A 142 7.06 -22.62 1.71
C ILE A 142 6.62 -21.73 0.54
N VAL A 143 7.53 -20.87 0.05
CA VAL A 143 7.23 -19.98 -1.08
C VAL A 143 6.98 -20.78 -2.36
N TRP A 144 7.81 -21.79 -2.64
CA TRP A 144 7.67 -22.59 -3.84
C TRP A 144 6.37 -23.40 -3.88
N GLU A 145 5.97 -23.99 -2.75
CA GLU A 145 4.70 -24.69 -2.61
C GLU A 145 3.50 -23.76 -2.85
N ASP A 146 3.54 -22.55 -2.30
CA ASP A 146 2.48 -21.56 -2.54
C ASP A 146 2.40 -21.16 -4.03
N ILE A 147 3.54 -20.87 -4.66
CA ILE A 147 3.60 -20.58 -6.11
C ILE A 147 3.03 -21.74 -6.93
N CYS A 148 3.42 -22.98 -6.64
CA CYS A 148 2.91 -24.16 -7.37
C CYS A 148 1.43 -24.40 -7.12
N SER A 149 0.91 -24.09 -5.94
CA SER A 149 -0.52 -24.17 -5.65
C SER A 149 -1.35 -23.17 -6.48
N LEU A 150 -0.82 -21.97 -6.71
CA LEU A 150 -1.47 -20.92 -7.48
C LEU A 150 -1.28 -21.09 -8.99
N PHE A 151 -0.13 -21.65 -9.39
CA PHE A 151 0.28 -21.86 -10.77
C PHE A 151 0.82 -23.29 -10.96
N PRO A 152 -0.05 -24.32 -11.08
CA PRO A 152 0.37 -25.73 -11.10
C PRO A 152 1.41 -26.08 -12.17
N GLY A 153 1.41 -25.36 -13.30
CA GLY A 153 2.40 -25.51 -14.38
C GLY A 153 3.84 -25.21 -13.96
N MET A 154 4.05 -24.52 -12.84
CA MET A 154 5.38 -24.26 -12.27
C MET A 154 6.02 -25.50 -11.66
N SER A 155 5.24 -26.55 -11.35
CA SER A 155 5.73 -27.83 -10.81
C SER A 155 6.68 -28.58 -11.76
N ARG A 156 6.83 -28.12 -13.02
CA ARG A 156 7.85 -28.61 -13.94
C ARG A 156 9.28 -28.25 -13.53
N TYR A 157 9.44 -27.24 -12.68
CA TYR A 157 10.72 -26.84 -12.12
C TYR A 157 10.90 -27.44 -10.73
N SER A 158 12.15 -27.70 -10.35
CA SER A 158 12.47 -28.16 -8.99
C SER A 158 12.59 -26.98 -8.03
N ILE A 159 12.51 -27.26 -6.72
CA ILE A 159 12.84 -26.28 -5.69
C ILE A 159 14.30 -25.79 -5.78
N ASP A 160 15.20 -26.61 -6.31
CA ASP A 160 16.60 -26.25 -6.54
C ASP A 160 16.71 -25.24 -7.70
N ASP A 161 15.94 -25.39 -8.77
CA ASP A 161 15.83 -24.38 -9.83
C ASP A 161 15.30 -23.06 -9.28
N PHE A 162 14.25 -23.12 -8.46
CA PHE A 162 13.69 -21.96 -7.77
C PHE A 162 14.75 -21.24 -6.92
N TYR A 163 15.45 -21.99 -6.06
CA TYR A 163 16.52 -21.46 -5.22
C TYR A 163 17.62 -20.79 -6.04
N LYS A 164 18.09 -21.47 -7.10
CA LYS A 164 19.11 -20.94 -8.01
C LYS A 164 18.66 -19.62 -8.64
N VAL A 165 17.46 -19.58 -9.22
CA VAL A 165 16.93 -18.39 -9.89
C VAL A 165 16.86 -17.18 -8.95
N LEU A 166 16.41 -17.36 -7.71
CA LEU A 166 16.33 -16.25 -6.75
C LEU A 166 17.70 -15.76 -6.25
N ASN A 167 18.76 -16.56 -6.41
CA ASN A 167 20.09 -16.27 -5.86
C ASN A 167 21.15 -15.96 -6.92
N MET A 168 20.80 -15.92 -8.20
CA MET A 168 21.71 -15.51 -9.28
C MET A 168 21.05 -14.55 -10.26
N SER A 169 21.85 -13.75 -10.96
CA SER A 169 21.32 -12.90 -12.01
C SER A 169 20.81 -13.74 -13.18
N ALA A 170 19.80 -13.25 -13.90
CA ALA A 170 19.25 -13.95 -15.07
C ALA A 170 20.32 -14.22 -16.14
N ARG A 171 21.28 -13.30 -16.32
CA ARG A 171 22.42 -13.47 -17.22
C ARG A 171 23.37 -14.58 -16.76
N THR A 172 23.71 -14.62 -15.47
CA THR A 172 24.52 -15.71 -14.90
C THR A 172 23.81 -17.07 -15.02
N TYR A 173 22.48 -17.09 -14.88
CA TYR A 173 21.69 -18.29 -15.10
C TYR A 173 21.79 -18.75 -16.56
N GLU A 174 21.59 -17.84 -17.52
CA GLU A 174 21.71 -18.14 -18.95
C GLU A 174 23.11 -18.65 -19.32
N GLU A 175 24.16 -17.99 -18.86
CA GLU A 175 25.55 -18.40 -19.12
C GLU A 175 25.85 -19.82 -18.60
N ARG A 176 25.23 -20.24 -17.49
CA ARG A 176 25.43 -21.58 -16.89
C ARG A 176 24.55 -22.67 -17.47
N HIS A 177 23.35 -22.31 -17.91
CA HIS A 177 22.30 -23.28 -18.28
C HIS A 177 21.93 -23.22 -19.77
N GLY A 178 22.48 -22.28 -20.53
CA GLY A 178 22.23 -22.09 -21.97
C GLY A 178 20.80 -21.63 -22.31
N ASN A 179 19.96 -21.33 -21.32
CA ASN A 179 18.57 -20.95 -21.50
C ASN A 179 18.08 -20.07 -20.34
N ILE A 180 17.66 -18.85 -20.66
CA ILE A 180 17.15 -17.87 -19.68
C ILE A 180 15.68 -18.12 -19.26
N ASN A 181 14.93 -18.91 -20.03
CA ASN A 181 13.49 -19.07 -19.85
C ASN A 181 13.06 -19.51 -18.43
N PRO A 182 13.72 -20.49 -17.78
CA PRO A 182 13.37 -20.86 -16.40
C PRO A 182 13.50 -19.69 -15.42
N SER A 183 14.55 -18.88 -15.55
CA SER A 183 14.77 -17.70 -14.70
C SER A 183 13.64 -16.69 -14.84
N ILE A 184 13.27 -16.37 -16.07
CA ILE A 184 12.16 -15.42 -16.35
C ILE A 184 10.84 -15.96 -15.81
N GLN A 185 10.52 -17.22 -16.10
CA GLN A 185 9.23 -17.80 -15.73
C GLN A 185 9.06 -17.95 -14.22
N ILE A 186 10.11 -18.41 -13.52
CA ILE A 186 10.11 -18.48 -12.06
C ILE A 186 9.98 -17.09 -11.43
N TYR A 187 10.70 -16.09 -11.94
CA TYR A 187 10.62 -14.72 -11.43
C TYR A 187 9.22 -14.13 -11.62
N ILE A 188 8.63 -14.28 -12.81
CA ILE A 188 7.26 -13.83 -13.10
C ILE A 188 6.28 -14.55 -12.16
N ALA A 189 6.38 -15.88 -12.02
CA ALA A 189 5.49 -16.64 -11.16
C ALA A 189 5.57 -16.19 -9.69
N TYR A 190 6.78 -15.90 -9.18
CA TYR A 190 6.97 -15.36 -7.83
C TYR A 190 6.24 -14.04 -7.64
N VAL A 191 6.47 -13.08 -8.54
CA VAL A 191 5.87 -11.73 -8.44
C VAL A 191 4.36 -11.81 -8.60
N SER A 192 3.88 -12.57 -9.59
CA SER A 192 2.45 -12.77 -9.82
C SER A 192 1.77 -13.45 -8.63
N ALA A 193 2.42 -14.40 -7.96
CA ALA A 193 1.89 -15.07 -6.79
C ALA A 193 1.77 -14.11 -5.61
N CYS A 194 2.81 -13.31 -5.35
CA CYS A 194 2.76 -12.24 -4.35
C CYS A 194 1.60 -11.27 -4.60
N ILE A 195 1.44 -10.79 -5.83
CA ILE A 195 0.36 -9.86 -6.20
C ILE A 195 -1.00 -10.52 -6.02
N LYS A 196 -1.16 -11.77 -6.49
CA LYS A 196 -2.43 -12.50 -6.34
C LYS A 196 -2.82 -12.69 -4.88
N ASN A 197 -1.86 -13.05 -4.03
CA ASN A 197 -2.08 -13.19 -2.58
C ASN A 197 -2.42 -11.84 -1.93
N PHE A 198 -1.70 -10.78 -2.28
CA PHE A 198 -1.99 -9.43 -1.80
C PHE A 198 -3.41 -8.98 -2.18
N MET A 199 -3.79 -9.14 -3.45
CA MET A 199 -5.12 -8.79 -3.95
C MET A 199 -6.22 -9.60 -3.27
N ALA A 200 -6.03 -10.91 -3.07
CA ALA A 200 -6.99 -11.74 -2.36
C ALA A 200 -7.22 -11.27 -0.91
N HIS A 201 -6.16 -10.80 -0.23
CA HIS A 201 -6.30 -10.19 1.09
C HIS A 201 -7.05 -8.85 1.03
N VAL A 202 -6.70 -7.96 0.10
CA VAL A 202 -7.42 -6.69 -0.10
C VAL A 202 -8.91 -6.94 -0.34
N GLU A 203 -9.28 -7.88 -1.22
CA GLU A 203 -10.67 -8.25 -1.51
C GLU A 203 -11.42 -8.74 -0.27
N ARG A 204 -10.78 -9.60 0.54
CA ARG A 204 -11.36 -10.13 1.79
C ARG A 204 -11.67 -9.00 2.78
N VAL A 205 -10.69 -8.14 3.09
CA VAL A 205 -10.91 -7.03 4.04
C VAL A 205 -11.83 -5.94 3.47
N SER A 206 -11.88 -5.79 2.15
CA SER A 206 -12.79 -4.84 1.48
C SER A 206 -14.23 -5.31 1.50
N SER A 207 -14.48 -6.61 1.62
CA SER A 207 -15.83 -7.20 1.61
C SER A 207 -16.42 -7.38 3.00
N SER A 208 -15.63 -7.22 4.08
CA SER A 208 -16.09 -7.48 5.44
C SER A 208 -15.43 -6.54 6.45
N LYS A 209 -16.28 -5.75 7.14
CA LYS A 209 -15.86 -4.94 8.30
C LYS A 209 -15.19 -5.83 9.35
N GLN A 210 -15.73 -7.01 9.64
CA GLN A 210 -15.20 -7.88 10.67
C GLN A 210 -13.78 -8.36 10.33
N GLU A 211 -13.54 -8.78 9.09
CA GLU A 211 -12.21 -9.22 8.62
C GLU A 211 -11.19 -8.08 8.71
N LEU A 212 -11.57 -6.86 8.31
CA LEU A 212 -10.72 -5.67 8.42
C LEU A 212 -10.37 -5.35 9.88
N ILE A 213 -11.36 -5.39 10.77
CA ILE A 213 -11.19 -5.10 12.19
C ILE A 213 -10.36 -6.18 12.89
N ASP A 214 -10.46 -7.45 12.48
CA ASP A 214 -9.64 -8.54 13.02
C ASP A 214 -8.20 -8.53 12.45
N PHE A 215 -8.03 -8.01 11.23
CA PHE A 215 -6.70 -7.76 10.66
C PHE A 215 -5.96 -6.62 11.38
N ALA A 216 -6.68 -5.58 11.82
CA ALA A 216 -6.12 -4.53 12.66
C ALA A 216 -5.71 -5.10 14.03
N LYS A 217 -4.44 -4.91 14.43
CA LYS A 217 -3.88 -5.48 15.66
C LYS A 217 -3.94 -4.50 16.82
N GLY A 218 -4.09 -5.02 18.04
CA GLY A 218 -3.93 -4.24 19.27
C GLY A 218 -4.83 -3.01 19.36
N ASN A 219 -4.25 -1.86 19.67
CA ASN A 219 -4.98 -0.59 19.85
C ASN A 219 -5.64 -0.09 18.56
N ASP A 220 -5.11 -0.48 17.39
CA ASP A 220 -5.61 -0.03 16.10
C ASP A 220 -7.00 -0.60 15.80
N LYS A 221 -7.31 -1.78 16.34
CA LYS A 221 -8.62 -2.42 16.20
C LYS A 221 -9.76 -1.51 16.64
N ASN A 222 -9.63 -0.91 17.82
CA ASN A 222 -10.61 0.02 18.35
C ASN A 222 -10.65 1.30 17.51
N ALA A 223 -9.48 1.82 17.14
CA ALA A 223 -9.38 3.03 16.37
C ALA A 223 -10.06 2.94 15.00
N PHE A 224 -9.84 1.85 14.26
CA PHE A 224 -10.54 1.60 13.00
C PHE A 224 -12.02 1.32 13.21
N ASN A 225 -12.42 0.63 14.30
CA ASN A 225 -13.84 0.42 14.56
C ASN A 225 -14.60 1.74 14.77
N PHE A 226 -14.01 2.69 15.52
CA PHE A 226 -14.58 4.03 15.68
C PHE A 226 -14.47 4.89 14.42
N LEU A 227 -13.50 4.62 13.54
CA LEU A 227 -13.34 5.35 12.29
C LEU A 227 -14.53 5.14 11.33
N TYR A 228 -15.26 4.02 11.42
CA TYR A 228 -16.48 3.79 10.64
C TYR A 228 -17.57 4.85 10.91
N GLU A 229 -17.59 5.42 12.11
CA GLU A 229 -18.61 6.41 12.51
C GLU A 229 -18.27 7.83 12.02
N VAL A 230 -17.11 8.03 11.41
CA VAL A 230 -16.68 9.35 10.91
C VAL A 230 -17.34 9.66 9.57
N GLN A 231 -18.15 10.72 9.54
CA GLN A 231 -18.82 11.22 8.33
C GLN A 231 -18.52 12.70 8.06
N THR A 232 -18.33 13.48 9.13
CA THR A 232 -18.11 14.93 9.06
C THR A 232 -16.73 15.32 9.59
N THR A 233 -16.33 16.58 9.33
CA THR A 233 -15.11 17.16 9.91
C THR A 233 -15.16 17.21 11.44
N ALA A 234 -16.35 17.42 12.02
CA ALA A 234 -16.54 17.40 13.46
C ALA A 234 -16.28 15.99 14.04
N ASP A 235 -16.83 14.95 13.40
CA ASP A 235 -16.61 13.56 13.81
C ASP A 235 -15.13 13.19 13.73
N PHE A 236 -14.46 13.57 12.63
CA PHE A 236 -13.05 13.29 12.46
C PHE A 236 -12.17 14.01 13.49
N ASN A 237 -12.46 15.27 13.78
CA ASN A 237 -11.73 16.02 14.81
C ASN A 237 -11.95 15.40 16.20
N HIS A 238 -13.17 14.95 16.49
CA HIS A 238 -13.48 14.22 17.73
C HIS A 238 -12.72 12.90 17.79
N TRP A 239 -12.75 12.11 16.72
CA TRP A 239 -12.01 10.85 16.61
C TRP A 239 -10.51 11.09 16.80
N LEU A 240 -9.93 12.09 16.12
CA LEU A 240 -8.50 12.41 16.17
C LEU A 240 -8.06 12.83 17.59
N ALA A 241 -8.88 13.63 18.27
CA ALA A 241 -8.57 14.14 19.61
C ALA A 241 -8.64 13.06 20.71
N ASN A 242 -9.49 12.04 20.54
CA ASN A 242 -9.77 11.04 21.58
C ASN A 242 -9.18 9.66 21.27
N ILE A 243 -9.30 9.21 20.02
CA ILE A 243 -8.95 7.87 19.58
C ILE A 243 -7.68 7.89 18.71
N GLY A 244 -7.53 8.87 17.81
CA GLY A 244 -6.39 8.95 16.90
C GLY A 244 -5.03 9.02 17.60
N LYS A 245 -4.97 9.47 18.86
CA LYS A 245 -3.76 9.47 19.70
C LYS A 245 -3.22 8.07 20.02
N THR A 246 -4.03 7.01 19.86
CA THR A 246 -3.58 5.63 20.09
C THR A 246 -2.93 5.01 18.87
N ILE A 247 -3.06 5.64 17.70
CA ILE A 247 -2.44 5.21 16.45
C ILE A 247 -1.03 5.77 16.37
N GLU A 248 -0.08 4.94 15.93
CA GLU A 248 1.30 5.37 15.71
C GLU A 248 1.36 6.52 14.69
N SER A 249 2.14 7.54 15.03
CA SER A 249 2.30 8.76 14.24
C SER A 249 3.78 9.00 13.96
N GLU A 250 4.09 9.25 12.69
CA GLU A 250 5.43 9.63 12.24
C GLU A 250 5.32 10.90 11.39
N PRO A 251 4.98 12.04 12.00
CA PRO A 251 4.81 13.28 11.28
C PRO A 251 6.18 13.83 10.84
N VAL A 252 6.21 14.58 9.74
CA VAL A 252 7.39 15.40 9.45
C VAL A 252 7.38 16.58 10.41
N LEU A 253 8.32 16.57 11.35
CA LEU A 253 8.52 17.66 12.30
C LEU A 253 9.21 18.81 11.56
N VAL A 254 8.44 19.80 11.09
CA VAL A 254 9.01 21.00 10.48
C VAL A 254 9.72 21.81 11.57
N GLN A 255 11.06 21.72 11.62
CA GLN A 255 11.87 22.93 11.78
C GLN A 255 12.32 23.33 10.38
N ALA A 256 11.59 24.24 9.74
CA ALA A 256 12.19 24.98 8.65
C ALA A 256 13.39 25.71 9.23
N PRO A 257 14.63 25.51 8.74
CA PRO A 257 15.69 26.43 9.10
C PRO A 257 15.22 27.82 8.67
N LYS A 258 15.44 28.84 9.52
CA LYS A 258 15.18 30.24 9.18
C LYS A 258 16.17 30.66 8.09
N ILE A 259 16.00 30.16 6.87
CA ILE A 259 16.76 30.60 5.72
C ILE A 259 15.91 31.67 5.06
N ASN A 260 16.40 32.91 5.11
CA ASN A 260 15.83 34.00 4.35
C ASN A 260 15.99 33.65 2.85
N LEU A 261 14.95 33.86 2.03
CA LEU A 261 15.01 33.66 0.58
C LEU A 261 16.17 34.42 -0.08
N GLU A 262 16.64 35.52 0.52
CA GLU A 262 17.83 36.25 0.09
C GLU A 262 19.12 35.44 0.22
N GLU A 263 19.24 34.54 1.19
CA GLU A 263 20.43 33.68 1.39
C GLU A 263 20.49 32.51 0.41
N MET A 264 19.38 32.16 -0.26
CA MET A 264 19.34 31.12 -1.28
C MET A 264 19.70 31.62 -2.68
N MET A 265 19.71 32.94 -2.89
CA MET A 265 19.98 33.57 -4.19
C MET A 265 21.36 34.24 -4.29
N THR A 266 22.21 34.09 -3.27
CA THR A 266 23.62 34.50 -3.26
C THR A 266 24.55 33.29 -3.25
#